data_AF-A0A933DEI9-F1
#
_entry.id   AF-A0A933DEI9-F1
#
_cell.length_a   1.000
_cell.length_b   1.000
_cell.length_c   1.000
_cell.angle_alpha   90.00
_cell.angle_beta   90.00
_cell.angle_gamma   90.00
#
_symmetry.space_group_name_H-M   'P 1'
#
loop_
_entity.id
_entity.type
_entity.pdbx_description
1 polymer ?
#
loop_
_entity_poly.entity_id
_entity_poly.type
_entity_poly.pdbx_seq_one_letter_code
_entity_poly.pdbx_strand_id
1 'polypeptide(L)'
;MPERKKILLGITGSIAAYKSCELVRRLTEKKFETRCVLTPSAQHFVTPLTLGTLSGNPVYQNLHDPALWEMIPLPAGEAIPAPQERSAGGGMSHLSLATWADLVLVAPSSADFIARLAQGRAEGLLDSLILATRVPVVICPAMDEEMWLHPATQKNVEQLKSIGYLLWGPQKGPLASGKIGLGRLMEVENIVELVEKKLSRVNSEPVAR
;
A
#
# COMPACT_ATOMS: atom_id res chain seq x y z
N MET A 1 -12.87 -21.16 10.43
CA MET A 1 -13.16 -20.37 9.21
C MET A 1 -11.85 -20.21 8.44
N PRO A 2 -11.83 -20.24 7.09
CA PRO A 2 -10.58 -20.03 6.36
C PRO A 2 -10.01 -18.65 6.67
N GLU A 3 -8.69 -18.55 6.81
CA GLU A 3 -7.99 -17.31 7.12
C GLU A 3 -8.20 -16.29 5.98
N ARG A 4 -8.65 -15.08 6.32
CA ARG A 4 -8.82 -14.00 5.33
C ARG A 4 -7.44 -13.54 4.88
N LYS A 5 -7.25 -13.41 3.57
CA LYS A 5 -6.02 -12.83 3.03
C LYS A 5 -5.97 -11.33 3.34
N LYS A 6 -4.80 -10.86 3.77
CA LYS A 6 -4.56 -9.52 4.32
C LYS A 6 -3.89 -8.65 3.27
N ILE A 7 -4.44 -7.46 3.03
CA ILE A 7 -3.95 -6.50 2.04
C ILE A 7 -3.59 -5.20 2.74
N LEU A 8 -2.35 -4.75 2.56
CA LEU A 8 -1.95 -3.41 2.92
C LEU A 8 -2.10 -2.50 1.69
N LEU A 9 -3.09 -1.61 1.72
CA LEU A 9 -3.37 -0.67 0.64
C LEU A 9 -2.69 0.68 0.91
N GLY A 10 -1.60 0.95 0.20
CA GLY A 10 -0.96 2.26 0.15
C GLY A 10 -1.66 3.21 -0.82
N ILE A 11 -1.91 4.44 -0.41
CA ILE A 11 -2.56 5.47 -1.22
C ILE A 11 -1.67 6.72 -1.24
N THR A 12 -1.34 7.18 -2.43
CA THR A 12 -0.40 8.29 -2.66
C THR A 12 -1.07 9.53 -3.25
N GLY A 13 -0.36 10.66 -3.29
CA GLY A 13 -0.87 11.93 -3.81
C GLY A 13 -1.14 11.90 -5.31
N SER A 14 -2.37 11.56 -5.69
CA SER A 14 -2.88 11.59 -7.05
C SER A 14 -4.37 11.93 -7.02
N ILE A 15 -4.86 12.66 -8.02
CA ILE A 15 -6.30 12.94 -8.15
C ILE A 15 -7.12 11.65 -8.20
N ALA A 16 -6.54 10.53 -8.66
CA ALA A 16 -7.20 9.23 -8.68
C ALA A 16 -7.41 8.60 -7.28
N ALA A 17 -6.94 9.21 -6.19
CA ALA A 17 -7.04 8.65 -4.85
C ALA A 17 -8.50 8.42 -4.40
N TYR A 18 -9.47 9.19 -4.90
CA TYR A 18 -10.89 8.93 -4.61
C TYR A 18 -11.35 7.54 -5.07
N LYS A 19 -10.73 6.98 -6.14
CA LYS A 19 -11.03 5.62 -6.61
C LYS A 19 -10.61 4.55 -5.60
N SER A 20 -9.69 4.86 -4.69
CA SER A 20 -9.28 3.95 -3.63
C SER A 20 -10.42 3.65 -2.64
N CYS A 21 -11.38 4.56 -2.47
CA CYS A 21 -12.59 4.30 -1.67
C CYS A 21 -13.40 3.14 -2.25
N GLU A 22 -13.65 3.18 -3.56
CA GLU A 22 -14.34 2.09 -4.27
C GLU A 22 -13.51 0.81 -4.24
N LEU A 23 -12.20 0.90 -4.44
CA LEU A 23 -11.30 -0.25 -4.34
C LEU A 23 -11.38 -0.95 -2.98
N VAL A 24 -11.34 -0.19 -1.87
CA VAL A 24 -11.49 -0.75 -0.52
C VAL A 24 -12.84 -1.46 -0.38
N ARG A 25 -13.93 -0.81 -0.80
CA ARG A 25 -15.28 -1.40 -0.74
C ARG A 25 -15.34 -2.74 -1.46
N ARG A 26 -14.81 -2.82 -2.68
CA ARG A 26 -14.77 -4.04 -3.49
C ARG A 26 -13.89 -5.13 -2.88
N LEU A 27 -12.72 -4.78 -2.34
CA LEU A 27 -11.85 -5.74 -1.65
C LEU A 27 -12.54 -6.33 -0.41
N THR A 28 -13.25 -5.51 0.36
CA THR A 28 -14.05 -5.94 1.50
C THR A 28 -15.20 -6.88 1.07
N GLU A 29 -15.92 -6.57 -0.02
CA GLU A 29 -16.96 -7.46 -0.60
C GLU A 29 -16.39 -8.84 -0.96
N LYS A 30 -15.14 -8.88 -1.46
CA LYS A 30 -14.41 -10.12 -1.76
C LYS A 30 -13.79 -10.79 -0.53
N LYS A 31 -14.12 -10.32 0.68
CA LYS A 31 -13.68 -10.85 1.99
C LYS A 31 -12.18 -10.74 2.26
N PHE A 32 -11.48 -9.84 1.58
CA PHE A 32 -10.11 -9.48 1.95
C PHE A 32 -10.12 -8.61 3.20
N GLU A 33 -9.18 -8.83 4.12
CA GLU A 33 -8.93 -7.91 5.23
C GLU A 33 -8.00 -6.81 4.73
N THR A 34 -8.48 -5.57 4.65
CA THR A 34 -7.72 -4.46 4.04
C THR A 34 -7.38 -3.42 5.10
N ARG A 35 -6.10 -3.08 5.25
CA ARG A 35 -5.64 -1.93 6.05
C ARG A 35 -5.05 -0.89 5.13
N CYS A 36 -5.41 0.37 5.35
CA CYS A 36 -4.98 1.46 4.46
C CYS A 36 -3.83 2.26 5.08
N VAL A 37 -2.93 2.73 4.21
CA VAL A 37 -1.87 3.68 4.57
C VAL A 37 -1.94 4.87 3.64
N LEU A 38 -2.12 6.06 4.20
CA LEU A 38 -2.18 7.31 3.45
C LEU A 38 -0.87 8.08 3.56
N THR A 39 -0.25 8.40 2.43
CA THR A 39 0.81 9.43 2.41
C THR A 39 0.25 10.81 2.79
N PRO A 40 1.07 11.75 3.28
CA PRO A 40 0.61 13.12 3.56
C PRO A 40 -0.12 13.78 2.37
N SER A 41 0.39 13.62 1.15
CA SER A 41 -0.26 14.17 -0.05
C SER A 41 -1.61 13.51 -0.36
N ALA A 42 -1.78 12.21 -0.09
CA ALA A 42 -3.05 11.51 -0.33
C ALA A 42 -4.20 12.01 0.56
N GLN A 43 -3.88 12.49 1.76
CA GLN A 43 -4.87 12.97 2.74
C GLN A 43 -5.63 14.22 2.26
N HIS A 44 -5.11 14.92 1.25
CA HIS A 44 -5.79 16.04 0.60
C HIS A 44 -6.91 15.61 -0.36
N PHE A 45 -6.95 14.32 -0.73
CA PHE A 45 -7.92 13.78 -1.68
C PHE A 45 -8.93 12.84 -1.02
N VAL A 46 -8.49 12.05 -0.03
CA VAL A 46 -9.34 11.11 0.71
C VAL A 46 -8.99 11.14 2.20
N THR A 47 -9.99 10.95 3.06
CA THR A 47 -9.81 11.01 4.50
C THR A 47 -9.64 9.62 5.12
N PRO A 48 -8.88 9.51 6.23
CA PRO A 48 -8.80 8.28 7.02
C PRO A 48 -10.17 7.76 7.47
N LEU A 49 -11.11 8.64 7.82
CA LEU A 49 -12.46 8.27 8.27
C LEU A 49 -13.22 7.47 7.20
N THR A 50 -13.21 7.94 5.95
CA THR A 50 -13.89 7.24 4.85
C THR A 50 -13.29 5.86 4.62
N LEU A 51 -11.96 5.77 4.54
CA LEU A 51 -11.28 4.50 4.30
C LEU A 51 -11.42 3.52 5.47
N GLY A 52 -11.38 4.02 6.71
CA GLY A 52 -11.57 3.23 7.91
C GLY A 52 -12.99 2.67 8.00
N THR A 53 -13.99 3.49 7.64
CA THR A 53 -15.39 3.06 7.59
C THR A 53 -15.62 1.97 6.53
N LEU A 54 -15.04 2.12 5.34
CA LEU A 54 -15.20 1.16 4.23
C LEU A 54 -14.41 -0.15 4.44
N SER A 55 -13.25 -0.06 5.09
CA SER A 55 -12.40 -1.23 5.37
C SER A 55 -12.78 -1.95 6.67
N GLY A 56 -13.45 -1.27 7.60
CA GLY A 56 -13.67 -1.75 8.97
C GLY A 56 -12.38 -1.86 9.79
N ASN A 57 -11.30 -1.19 9.37
CA ASN A 57 -9.97 -1.30 9.95
C ASN A 57 -9.32 0.08 10.18
N PRO A 58 -8.32 0.19 11.08
CA PRO A 58 -7.53 1.40 11.24
C PRO A 58 -6.84 1.82 9.92
N VAL A 59 -6.67 3.13 9.77
CA VAL A 59 -5.95 3.74 8.65
C VAL A 59 -4.74 4.46 9.21
N TYR A 60 -3.56 4.15 8.67
CA TYR A 60 -2.30 4.67 9.17
C TYR A 60 -1.80 5.81 8.28
N GLN A 61 -1.19 6.83 8.87
CA GLN A 61 -0.83 8.06 8.15
C GLN A 61 0.67 8.38 8.19
N ASN A 62 1.34 8.09 9.30
CA ASN A 62 2.72 8.50 9.49
C ASN A 62 3.42 7.59 10.50
N LEU A 63 4.75 7.64 10.52
CA LEU A 63 5.55 6.84 11.44
C LEU A 63 5.34 7.22 12.90
N HIS A 64 4.86 8.44 13.20
CA HIS A 64 4.68 8.94 14.56
C HIS A 64 3.25 8.74 15.08
N ASP A 65 2.44 7.95 14.37
CA ASP A 65 1.08 7.64 14.79
C ASP A 65 1.14 6.92 16.14
N PRO A 66 0.49 7.46 17.20
CA PRO A 66 0.45 6.80 18.49
C PRO A 66 -0.03 5.35 18.39
N ALA A 67 -0.95 5.03 17.47
CA ALA A 67 -1.40 3.65 17.26
C ALA A 67 -0.29 2.70 16.78
N LEU A 68 0.82 3.22 16.24
CA LEU A 68 2.01 2.45 15.85
C LEU A 68 3.05 2.33 16.98
N TRP A 69 2.98 3.22 17.97
CA TRP A 69 3.92 3.32 19.10
C TRP A 69 3.25 3.19 20.46
N GLU A 70 1.99 2.76 20.51
CA GLU A 70 1.35 2.28 21.73
C GLU A 70 2.14 1.06 22.18
N MET A 71 3.23 1.36 22.87
CA MET A 71 3.97 0.48 23.72
C MET A 71 2.91 -0.13 24.62
N ILE A 72 2.95 -1.46 24.75
CA ILE A 72 2.45 -2.15 25.92
C ILE A 72 2.76 -1.24 27.12
N PRO A 73 1.77 -0.77 27.90
CA PRO A 73 2.09 -0.01 29.09
C PRO A 73 3.05 -0.88 29.90
N LEU A 74 4.30 -0.42 30.06
CA LEU A 74 5.25 -1.12 30.91
C LEU A 74 4.59 -1.16 32.29
N PRO A 75 4.37 -2.34 32.89
CA PRO A 75 3.94 -2.39 34.27
C PRO A 75 4.96 -1.59 35.08
N ALA A 76 4.48 -0.65 35.89
CA ALA A 76 5.34 0.20 36.68
C ALA A 76 6.22 -0.67 37.60
N GLY A 77 7.52 -0.73 37.30
CA GLY A 77 8.51 -1.49 38.08
C GLY A 77 8.95 -2.83 37.51
N GLU A 78 8.48 -3.25 36.33
CA GLU A 78 8.95 -4.49 35.69
C GLU A 78 10.02 -4.25 34.60
N ALA A 79 10.92 -5.22 34.45
CA ALA A 79 12.02 -5.16 33.49
C ALA A 79 11.51 -5.16 32.05
N ILE A 80 12.21 -4.44 31.16
CA ILE A 80 11.87 -4.38 29.74
C ILE A 80 11.96 -5.80 29.14
N PRO A 81 10.86 -6.38 28.63
CA PRO A 81 10.89 -7.73 28.08
C PRO A 81 11.76 -7.81 26.82
N ALA A 82 12.31 -9.00 26.57
CA ALA A 82 13.22 -9.25 25.46
C ALA A 82 12.51 -8.97 24.11
N PRO A 83 13.24 -8.58 23.04
CA PRO A 83 12.63 -8.21 21.76
C PRO A 83 11.63 -9.22 21.20
N GLN A 84 11.84 -10.52 21.43
CA GLN A 84 10.93 -11.61 21.03
C GLN A 84 9.59 -11.63 21.78
N GLU A 85 9.53 -11.11 23.00
CA GLU A 85 8.36 -11.21 23.90
C GLU A 85 7.39 -10.04 23.72
N ARG A 86 7.80 -9.01 22.97
CA ARG A 86 7.00 -7.80 22.68
C ARG A 86 5.86 -8.04 21.68
N SER A 87 5.74 -9.24 21.12
CA SER A 87 4.74 -9.58 20.10
C SER A 87 3.40 -10.09 20.67
N ALA A 88 3.25 -10.19 22.00
CA ALA A 88 2.06 -10.77 22.63
C ALA A 88 1.08 -9.74 23.22
N GLY A 89 1.38 -8.44 23.19
CA GLY A 89 0.52 -7.39 23.73
C GLY A 89 0.44 -6.15 22.83
N GLY A 90 -0.74 -5.90 22.27
CA GLY A 90 -1.35 -4.56 22.20
C GLY A 90 -0.70 -3.39 21.45
N GLY A 91 0.40 -3.54 20.71
CA GLY A 91 1.00 -2.45 19.91
C GLY A 91 1.45 -2.90 18.52
N MET A 92 1.03 -2.20 17.46
CA MET A 92 1.43 -2.54 16.08
C MET A 92 2.61 -1.67 15.63
N SER A 93 3.85 -2.11 15.82
CA SER A 93 4.99 -1.43 15.18
C SER A 93 4.86 -1.41 13.65
N HIS A 94 5.50 -0.46 12.98
CA HIS A 94 5.59 -0.47 11.51
C HIS A 94 6.12 -1.81 10.97
N LEU A 95 7.06 -2.46 11.67
CA LEU A 95 7.52 -3.81 11.30
C LEU A 95 6.40 -4.87 11.37
N SER A 96 5.51 -4.83 12.36
CA SER A 96 4.44 -5.83 12.48
C SER A 96 3.34 -5.59 11.46
N LEU A 97 3.09 -4.33 11.07
CA LEU A 97 2.22 -4.01 9.94
C LEU A 97 2.80 -4.50 8.60
N ALA A 98 4.12 -4.39 8.41
CA ALA A 98 4.80 -4.90 7.21
C ALA A 98 4.76 -6.43 7.09
N THR A 99 4.74 -7.15 8.23
CA THR A 99 4.61 -8.62 8.28
C THR A 99 3.17 -9.11 8.30
N TRP A 100 2.20 -8.24 8.60
CA TRP A 100 0.79 -8.61 8.69
C TRP A 100 0.17 -8.90 7.31
N ALA A 101 0.61 -8.20 6.27
CA ALA A 101 0.01 -8.31 4.95
C ALA A 101 0.49 -9.55 4.17
N ASP A 102 -0.40 -10.15 3.37
CA ASP A 102 -0.07 -11.15 2.34
C ASP A 102 0.27 -10.48 0.98
N LEU A 103 -0.12 -9.21 0.82
CA LEU A 103 0.12 -8.39 -0.36
C LEU A 103 0.19 -6.91 0.05
N VAL A 104 1.19 -6.20 -0.47
CA VAL A 104 1.20 -4.73 -0.45
C VAL A 104 0.74 -4.22 -1.81
N LEU A 105 -0.31 -3.40 -1.84
CA LEU A 105 -0.88 -2.81 -3.04
C LEU A 105 -0.81 -1.29 -2.91
N VAL A 106 -0.16 -0.59 -3.84
CA VAL A 106 -0.12 0.88 -3.88
C VAL A 106 -0.99 1.39 -5.02
N ALA A 107 -2.19 1.89 -4.70
CA ALA A 107 -3.18 2.30 -5.69
C ALA A 107 -4.02 3.50 -5.21
N PRO A 108 -3.86 4.68 -5.84
CA PRO A 108 -2.88 5.02 -6.87
C PRO A 108 -1.46 5.21 -6.33
N SER A 109 -0.48 5.06 -7.22
CA SER A 109 0.93 5.41 -7.04
C SER A 109 1.33 6.61 -7.89
N SER A 110 1.76 7.70 -7.25
CA SER A 110 2.21 8.92 -7.89
C SER A 110 3.64 8.79 -8.42
N ALA A 111 4.03 9.66 -9.36
CA ALA A 111 5.39 9.71 -9.89
C ALA A 111 6.44 9.96 -8.79
N ASP A 112 6.12 10.85 -7.84
CA ASP A 112 6.97 11.14 -6.68
C ASP A 112 7.21 9.89 -5.82
N PHE A 113 6.12 9.18 -5.47
CA PHE A 113 6.22 7.96 -4.68
C PHE A 113 7.08 6.90 -5.38
N ILE A 114 6.86 6.70 -6.69
CA ILE A 114 7.67 5.78 -7.51
C ILE A 114 9.15 6.18 -7.48
N ALA A 115 9.47 7.48 -7.57
CA ALA A 115 10.85 7.95 -7.53
C ALA A 115 11.51 7.72 -6.16
N ARG A 116 10.82 8.07 -5.07
CA ARG A 116 11.32 7.85 -3.70
C ARG A 116 11.55 6.36 -3.43
N LEU A 117 10.63 5.51 -3.86
CA LEU A 117 10.74 4.07 -3.70
C LEU A 117 11.89 3.47 -4.53
N ALA A 118 12.08 3.91 -5.78
CA ALA A 118 13.20 3.47 -6.62
C ALA A 118 14.56 3.84 -6.02
N GLN A 119 14.63 4.94 -5.27
CA GLN A 119 15.83 5.37 -4.57
C GLN A 119 16.02 4.69 -3.20
N GLY A 120 15.09 3.84 -2.76
CA GLY A 120 15.16 3.19 -1.45
C GLY A 120 14.97 4.16 -0.28
N ARG A 121 14.25 5.28 -0.48
CA ARG A 121 13.98 6.25 0.59
C ARG A 121 12.91 5.72 1.55
N ALA A 122 13.11 5.98 2.84
CA ALA A 122 12.21 5.55 3.93
C ALA A 122 11.68 6.75 4.73
N GLU A 123 11.20 7.79 4.04
CA GLU A 123 10.78 9.04 4.69
C GLU A 123 9.37 8.95 5.30
N GLY A 124 8.47 8.24 4.63
CA GLY A 124 7.12 8.01 5.10
C GLY A 124 6.93 6.60 5.66
N LEU A 125 5.79 6.42 6.31
CA LEU A 125 5.36 5.11 6.79
C LEU A 125 5.27 4.10 5.63
N LEU A 126 4.58 4.47 4.54
CA LEU A 126 4.37 3.56 3.41
C LEU A 126 5.67 3.09 2.75
N ASP A 127 6.63 4.00 2.54
CA ASP A 127 7.91 3.64 1.94
C ASP A 127 8.71 2.71 2.86
N SER A 128 8.70 3.00 4.17
CA SER A 128 9.34 2.17 5.19
C SER A 128 8.73 0.77 5.27
N LEU A 129 7.40 0.67 5.19
CA LEU A 129 6.69 -0.62 5.18
C LEU A 129 7.06 -1.46 3.95
N ILE A 130 7.18 -0.84 2.78
CA ILE A 130 7.55 -1.54 1.55
C ILE A 130 9.01 -2.02 1.60
N LEU A 131 9.93 -1.24 2.16
CA LEU A 131 11.32 -1.69 2.32
C LEU A 131 11.46 -2.83 3.34
N ALA A 132 10.58 -2.88 4.36
CA ALA A 132 10.60 -3.90 5.39
C ALA A 132 9.83 -5.18 5.02
N THR A 133 8.91 -5.11 4.06
CA THR A 133 8.04 -6.26 3.76
C THR A 133 8.74 -7.37 3.00
N ARG A 134 8.21 -8.59 3.14
CA ARG A 134 8.66 -9.78 2.41
C ARG A 134 7.61 -10.31 1.43
N VAL A 135 6.40 -9.75 1.45
CA VAL A 135 5.33 -10.19 0.57
C VAL A 135 5.36 -9.44 -0.76
N PRO A 136 4.65 -9.92 -1.80
CA PRO A 136 4.63 -9.23 -3.08
C PRO A 136 4.17 -7.77 -2.94
N VAL A 137 4.84 -6.89 -3.67
CA VAL A 137 4.51 -5.46 -3.76
C VAL A 137 3.99 -5.17 -5.16
N VAL A 138 2.82 -4.56 -5.24
CA VAL A 138 2.16 -4.13 -6.47
C VAL A 138 2.05 -2.62 -6.48
N ILE A 139 2.40 -2.01 -7.60
CA ILE A 139 2.33 -0.58 -7.86
C ILE A 139 1.33 -0.35 -8.98
N CYS A 140 0.31 0.48 -8.71
CA CYS A 140 -0.69 0.91 -9.69
C CYS A 140 -0.52 2.41 -9.99
N PRO A 141 0.26 2.79 -11.02
CA PRO A 141 0.56 4.19 -11.31
C PRO A 141 -0.68 4.99 -11.71
N ALA A 142 -0.73 6.27 -11.32
CA ALA A 142 -1.71 7.22 -11.83
C ALA A 142 -1.16 8.65 -11.87
N MET A 143 -0.96 9.18 -13.07
CA MET A 143 -0.39 10.51 -13.34
C MET A 143 -0.76 10.97 -14.75
N ASP A 144 -0.41 12.20 -15.12
CA ASP A 144 -0.57 12.65 -16.51
C ASP A 144 0.36 11.89 -17.47
N GLU A 145 0.02 11.84 -18.77
CA GLU A 145 0.78 11.12 -19.79
C GLU A 145 2.21 11.67 -19.92
N GLU A 146 2.38 12.99 -19.87
CA GLU A 146 3.71 13.58 -19.95
C GLU A 146 4.59 13.16 -18.76
N MET A 147 4.01 13.05 -17.56
CA MET A 147 4.73 12.56 -16.37
C MET A 147 5.06 11.07 -16.48
N TRP A 148 4.14 10.28 -17.02
CA TRP A 148 4.33 8.86 -17.22
C TRP A 148 5.44 8.58 -18.22
N LEU A 149 5.38 9.20 -19.41
CA LEU A 149 6.35 9.01 -20.49
C LEU A 149 7.72 9.63 -20.20
N HIS A 150 7.84 10.46 -19.15
CA HIS A 150 9.10 11.07 -18.79
C HIS A 150 10.20 10.01 -18.54
N PRO A 151 11.41 10.16 -19.11
CA PRO A 151 12.47 9.14 -19.00
C PRO A 151 12.85 8.78 -17.56
N ALA A 152 12.82 9.75 -16.64
CA ALA A 152 13.10 9.48 -15.23
C ALA A 152 12.04 8.55 -14.59
N THR A 153 10.75 8.75 -14.92
CA THR A 153 9.66 7.89 -14.43
C THR A 153 9.82 6.48 -14.98
N GLN A 154 10.09 6.35 -16.28
CA GLN A 154 10.31 5.04 -16.91
C GLN A 154 11.51 4.31 -16.30
N LYS A 155 12.64 5.00 -16.10
CA LYS A 155 13.83 4.43 -15.44
C LYS A 155 13.51 3.93 -14.02
N ASN A 156 12.78 4.71 -13.23
CA ASN A 156 12.37 4.30 -11.88
C ASN A 156 11.47 3.06 -11.93
N VAL A 157 10.49 3.04 -12.84
CA VAL A 157 9.60 1.89 -13.03
C VAL A 157 10.35 0.62 -13.43
N GLU A 158 11.29 0.72 -14.37
CA GLU A 158 12.14 -0.39 -14.80
C GLU A 158 13.01 -0.91 -13.66
N GLN A 159 13.60 -0.01 -12.87
CA GLN A 159 14.36 -0.38 -11.69
C GLN A 159 13.48 -1.13 -10.67
N LEU A 160 12.29 -0.61 -10.36
CA LEU A 160 11.36 -1.27 -9.45
C LEU A 160 10.91 -2.65 -9.94
N LYS A 161 10.69 -2.80 -11.26
CA LYS A 161 10.41 -4.11 -11.87
C LYS A 161 11.59 -5.08 -11.72
N SER A 162 12.82 -4.60 -11.92
CA SER A 162 14.04 -5.43 -11.82
C SER A 162 14.27 -6.01 -10.43
N ILE A 163 13.84 -5.32 -9.36
CA ILE A 163 13.90 -5.81 -7.98
C ILE A 163 12.68 -6.68 -7.59
N GLY A 164 11.76 -6.94 -8.52
CA GLY A 164 10.64 -7.86 -8.36
C GLY A 164 9.30 -7.22 -8.01
N TYR A 165 9.18 -5.88 -8.01
CA TYR A 165 7.87 -5.24 -7.82
C TYR A 165 7.01 -5.40 -9.06
N LEU A 166 5.71 -5.62 -8.82
CA LEU A 166 4.73 -5.80 -9.87
C LEU A 166 4.15 -4.44 -10.26
N LEU A 167 4.04 -4.18 -11.56
CA LEU A 167 3.42 -2.96 -12.07
C LEU A 167 2.09 -3.30 -12.75
N TRP A 168 1.00 -2.72 -12.27
CA TRP A 168 -0.33 -2.87 -12.86
C TRP A 168 -0.84 -1.52 -13.40
N GLY A 169 -0.85 -1.40 -14.72
CA GLY A 169 -1.15 -0.14 -15.41
C GLY A 169 0.09 0.73 -15.63
N PRO A 170 -0.08 2.04 -15.89
CA PRO A 170 -1.36 2.75 -16.04
C PRO A 170 -2.12 2.32 -17.30
N GLN A 171 -3.36 2.80 -17.46
CA GLN A 171 -4.18 2.59 -18.65
C GLN A 171 -4.29 3.88 -19.48
N LYS A 172 -4.64 3.72 -20.77
CA LYS A 172 -5.00 4.83 -21.63
C LYS A 172 -6.45 5.24 -21.37
N GLY A 173 -6.70 6.54 -21.20
CA GLY A 173 -8.04 7.06 -21.02
C GLY A 173 -8.07 8.55 -20.71
N PRO A 174 -9.24 9.11 -20.34
CA PRO A 174 -9.36 10.51 -19.94
C PRO A 174 -8.49 10.82 -18.71
N LEU A 175 -7.72 11.90 -18.80
CA LEU A 175 -6.83 12.42 -17.76
C LEU A 175 -7.36 13.75 -17.19
N ALA A 176 -6.86 14.14 -16.02
CA ALA A 176 -7.25 15.40 -15.37
C ALA A 176 -6.84 16.65 -16.17
N SER A 177 -5.84 16.53 -17.05
CA SER A 177 -5.46 17.60 -18.00
C SER A 177 -6.50 17.86 -19.10
N GLY A 178 -7.55 17.04 -19.19
CA GLY A 178 -8.54 17.07 -20.28
C GLY A 178 -8.12 16.30 -21.52
N LYS A 179 -6.89 15.75 -21.55
CA LYS A 179 -6.38 14.91 -22.63
C LYS A 179 -6.85 13.45 -22.48
N ILE A 180 -6.73 12.69 -23.56
CA ILE A 180 -6.83 11.22 -23.53
C ILE A 180 -5.42 10.67 -23.75
N GLY A 181 -4.86 10.02 -22.72
CA GLY A 181 -3.47 9.58 -22.72
C GLY A 181 -3.21 8.41 -21.78
N LEU A 182 -1.99 7.86 -21.86
CA LEU A 182 -1.50 6.78 -21.03
C LEU A 182 -1.05 7.31 -19.67
N GLY A 183 -1.80 7.02 -18.60
CA GLY A 183 -1.52 7.58 -17.27
C GLY A 183 -2.67 7.43 -16.28
N ARG A 184 -3.87 7.10 -16.77
CA ARG A 184 -5.05 6.85 -15.95
C ARG A 184 -4.83 5.62 -15.06
N LEU A 185 -5.26 5.71 -13.80
CA LEU A 185 -5.30 4.54 -12.91
C LEU A 185 -6.12 3.42 -13.58
N MET A 186 -5.61 2.19 -13.51
CA MET A 186 -6.35 1.01 -13.94
C MET A 186 -7.75 0.97 -13.30
N GLU A 187 -8.75 0.49 -14.04
CA GLU A 187 -10.10 0.36 -13.47
C GLU A 187 -10.11 -0.53 -12.23
N VAL A 188 -10.92 -0.16 -11.25
CA VAL A 188 -10.93 -0.77 -9.92
C VAL A 188 -11.25 -2.25 -9.99
N GLU A 189 -12.23 -2.64 -10.81
CA GLU A 189 -12.63 -4.02 -11.05
C GLU A 189 -11.43 -4.87 -11.53
N ASN A 190 -10.65 -4.35 -12.48
CA ASN A 190 -9.47 -5.06 -12.99
C ASN A 190 -8.39 -5.23 -11.90
N ILE A 191 -8.19 -4.22 -11.05
CA ILE A 191 -7.26 -4.33 -9.91
C ILE A 191 -7.73 -5.44 -8.96
N VAL A 192 -9.02 -5.48 -8.62
CA VAL A 192 -9.60 -6.49 -7.73
C VAL A 192 -9.44 -7.90 -8.31
N GLU A 193 -9.70 -8.10 -9.59
CA GLU A 193 -9.52 -9.39 -10.27
C GLU A 193 -8.05 -9.86 -10.24
N LEU A 194 -7.10 -8.94 -10.45
CA LEU A 194 -5.67 -9.24 -10.36
C LEU A 194 -5.24 -9.59 -8.93
N VAL A 195 -5.80 -8.91 -7.92
CA VAL A 195 -5.60 -9.26 -6.51
C VAL A 195 -6.10 -10.68 -6.23
N GLU A 196 -7.32 -11.02 -6.62
CA GLU A 196 -7.91 -12.36 -6.44
C GLU A 196 -7.03 -13.44 -7.08
N LYS A 197 -6.59 -13.21 -8.33
CA LYS A 197 -5.71 -14.13 -9.05
C LYS A 197 -4.34 -14.27 -8.39
N LYS A 198 -3.79 -13.20 -7.83
CA LYS A 198 -2.48 -13.23 -7.15
C LYS A 198 -2.58 -13.99 -5.84
N LEU A 199 -3.53 -13.66 -4.98
CA LEU A 199 -3.66 -14.23 -3.64
C LEU A 199 -4.23 -15.66 -3.62
N SER A 200 -4.93 -16.08 -4.68
CA SER A 200 -5.29 -17.50 -4.88
C SER A 200 -4.09 -18.39 -5.21
N ARG A 201 -3.08 -17.86 -5.91
CA ARG A 201 -1.86 -18.58 -6.29
C ARG A 201 -0.80 -18.66 -5.19
N VAL A 202 -0.82 -17.75 -4.21
CA VAL A 202 0.18 -17.74 -3.11
C VAL A 202 0.05 -18.98 -2.19
N ASN A 203 -1.03 -19.76 -2.29
CA ASN A 203 -1.15 -21.04 -1.60
C ASN A 203 -0.21 -22.15 -2.14
N SER A 204 0.54 -21.93 -3.23
CA SER A 204 1.37 -22.98 -3.86
C SER A 204 2.88 -22.78 -3.86
N GLU A 205 3.43 -21.61 -3.49
CA GLU A 205 4.90 -21.41 -3.52
C GLU A 205 5.40 -20.49 -2.38
N PRO A 206 6.39 -20.92 -1.58
CA PRO A 206 7.15 -20.00 -0.75
C PRO A 206 8.05 -19.14 -1.64
N VAL A 207 8.04 -17.83 -1.40
CA VAL A 207 8.97 -16.89 -2.04
C VAL A 207 10.37 -17.21 -1.51
N ALA A 208 11.14 -17.98 -2.28
CA ALA A 208 12.56 -18.22 -2.04
C ALA A 208 13.33 -16.94 -2.36
N ARG A 209 14.16 -16.50 -1.41
CA ARG A 209 15.33 -15.66 -1.67
C ARG A 209 16.56 -16.50 -1.39
#